data_AF-A0A7U9XLU4-F1
#
_entry.id   AF-A0A7U9XLU4-F1
#
_cell.length_a   1.000
_cell.length_b   1.000
_cell.length_c   1.000
_cell.angle_alpha   90.00
_cell.angle_beta   90.00
_cell.angle_gamma   90.00
#
_symmetry.space_group_name_H-M   'P 1'
#
loop_
_entity.id
_entity.type
_entity.pdbx_description
1 polymer ?
#
loop_
_entity_poly.entity_id
_entity_poly.type
_entity_poly.pdbx_seq_one_letter_code
_entity_poly.pdbx_strand_id
1 'polypeptide(L)'
;MEEGRISPEEMRASAEKIIAYKKRYVVNSVPEEGCSGKDREKEREIRRKSIVLTQGKLFPVGKNTFFTGCPGFRATLASSVDDRTVNFAEYLAKGFGARGLITSKDPDGAEISRVLSVLEGAESVVVSTYNGHLQPGQRKLVEALGEQGIPLLVVALRNPYDLADLPENATGIAAWDNSLETLELLTELLRGEWQPEGRMPVGLT
;
A
#
# COMPACT_ATOMS: atom_id res chain seq x y z
N MET A 1 -31.66 -19.16 24.76
CA MET A 1 -32.44 -20.29 25.30
C MET A 1 -33.48 -19.83 26.31
N GLU A 2 -33.19 -18.89 27.23
CA GLU A 2 -34.20 -18.39 28.19
C GLU A 2 -35.30 -17.48 27.61
N GLU A 3 -35.11 -16.87 26.44
CA GLU A 3 -36.15 -16.00 25.82
C GLU A 3 -36.76 -16.58 24.53
N GLY A 4 -36.53 -17.87 24.21
CA GLY A 4 -37.12 -18.52 23.01
C GLY A 4 -36.62 -18.02 21.64
N ARG A 5 -35.65 -17.09 21.60
CA ARG A 5 -35.14 -16.47 20.36
C ARG A 5 -34.23 -17.35 19.49
N ILE A 6 -33.83 -18.54 19.97
CA ILE A 6 -32.93 -19.46 19.25
C ILE A 6 -33.45 -20.89 19.42
N SER A 7 -33.63 -21.60 18.30
CA SER A 7 -34.14 -22.98 18.30
C SER A 7 -33.12 -23.95 18.90
N PRO A 8 -33.53 -24.84 19.82
CA PRO A 8 -32.67 -25.91 20.35
C PRO A 8 -32.14 -26.86 19.27
N GLU A 9 -32.88 -27.06 18.17
CA GLU A 9 -32.48 -27.90 17.06
C GLU A 9 -31.39 -27.24 16.22
N GLU A 10 -31.53 -25.94 15.94
CA GLU A 10 -30.49 -25.15 15.26
C GLU A 10 -29.20 -25.09 16.08
N MET A 11 -29.33 -24.98 17.41
CA MET A 11 -28.19 -25.01 18.32
C MET A 11 -27.48 -26.37 18.25
N ARG A 12 -28.23 -27.48 18.23
CA ARG A 12 -27.67 -28.84 18.11
C ARG A 12 -26.97 -29.03 16.76
N ALA A 13 -27.61 -28.67 15.66
CA ALA A 13 -27.03 -28.77 14.33
C ALA A 13 -25.73 -27.95 14.19
N SER A 14 -25.71 -26.74 14.78
CA SER A 14 -24.52 -25.89 14.83
C SER A 14 -23.39 -26.52 15.65
N ALA A 15 -23.72 -27.09 16.82
CA ALA A 15 -22.75 -27.79 17.66
C ALA A 15 -22.16 -29.02 16.97
N GLU A 16 -23.00 -29.82 16.32
CA GLU A 16 -22.56 -30.99 15.54
C GLU A 16 -21.62 -30.60 14.40
N LYS A 17 -21.92 -29.50 13.68
CA LYS A 17 -21.04 -28.96 12.64
C LYS A 17 -19.67 -28.54 13.19
N ILE A 18 -19.63 -27.85 14.33
CA ILE A 18 -18.39 -27.46 15.00
C ILE A 18 -17.59 -28.70 15.43
N ILE A 19 -18.25 -29.70 16.03
CA ILE A 19 -17.60 -30.94 16.46
C ILE A 19 -17.04 -31.70 15.25
N ALA A 20 -17.79 -31.78 14.15
CA ALA A 20 -17.33 -32.43 12.92
C ALA A 20 -16.07 -31.74 12.37
N TYR A 21 -16.03 -30.40 12.35
CA TYR A 21 -14.84 -29.67 11.93
C TYR A 21 -13.66 -29.83 12.88
N LYS A 22 -13.89 -29.83 14.20
CA LYS A 22 -12.83 -30.12 15.18
C LYS A 22 -12.24 -31.50 14.96
N LYS A 23 -13.07 -32.53 14.80
CA LYS A 23 -12.62 -33.90 14.51
C LYS A 23 -11.81 -33.99 13.22
N ARG A 24 -12.18 -33.19 12.21
CA ARG A 24 -11.51 -33.20 10.91
C ARG A 24 -10.17 -32.48 10.88
N TYR A 25 -10.05 -31.38 11.63
CA TYR A 25 -8.93 -30.44 11.45
C TYR A 25 -8.08 -30.20 12.70
N VAL A 26 -8.49 -30.66 13.89
CA VAL A 26 -7.62 -30.56 15.07
C VAL A 26 -6.46 -31.52 14.89
N VAL A 27 -5.27 -30.95 14.75
CA VAL A 27 -4.00 -31.68 14.75
C VAL A 27 -3.36 -31.44 16.12
N ASN A 28 -2.96 -32.51 16.81
CA ASN A 28 -2.43 -32.43 18.18
C ASN A 28 -1.01 -31.83 18.26
N SER A 29 -0.37 -31.64 17.11
CA SER A 29 0.91 -30.95 16.97
C SER A 29 0.86 -30.05 15.75
N VAL A 30 1.40 -28.85 15.90
CA VAL A 30 1.68 -27.92 14.81
C VAL A 30 3.18 -27.94 14.58
N PRO A 31 3.67 -27.86 13.33
CA PRO A 31 5.10 -27.69 13.06
C PRO A 31 5.66 -26.49 13.84
N GLU A 32 6.84 -26.64 14.44
CA GLU A 32 7.50 -25.54 15.17
C GLU A 32 8.01 -24.44 14.23
N GLU A 33 8.36 -24.80 12.99
CA GLU A 33 8.75 -23.85 11.95
C GLU A 33 7.51 -23.31 11.21
N GLY A 34 7.36 -21.98 11.24
CA GLY A 34 6.38 -21.24 10.44
C GLY A 34 6.81 -21.09 8.98
N CYS A 35 6.78 -19.86 8.46
CA CYS A 35 7.17 -19.58 7.07
C CYS A 35 8.64 -19.96 6.79
N SER A 36 8.83 -20.92 5.89
CA SER A 36 10.15 -21.33 5.40
C SER A 36 10.75 -20.32 4.42
N GLY A 37 12.03 -20.49 4.08
CA GLY A 37 12.67 -19.69 3.02
C GLY A 37 11.96 -19.82 1.66
N LYS A 38 11.49 -21.03 1.32
CA LYS A 38 10.72 -21.28 0.09
C LYS A 38 9.38 -20.55 0.08
N ASP A 39 8.74 -20.45 1.24
CA ASP A 39 7.48 -19.71 1.36
C ASP A 39 7.71 -18.22 1.11
N ARG A 40 8.80 -17.65 1.63
CA ARG A 40 9.19 -16.25 1.39
C ARG A 40 9.56 -15.99 -0.06
N GLU A 41 10.29 -16.90 -0.71
CA GLU A 41 10.57 -16.81 -2.15
C GLU A 41 9.29 -16.82 -2.97
N LYS A 42 8.33 -17.70 -2.62
CA LYS A 42 7.06 -17.80 -3.33
C LYS A 42 6.18 -16.57 -3.10
N GLU A 43 6.11 -16.09 -1.86
CA GLU A 43 5.43 -14.86 -1.48
C GLU A 43 5.96 -13.67 -2.29
N ARG A 44 7.29 -13.54 -2.37
CA ARG A 44 7.96 -12.48 -3.11
C ARG A 44 7.66 -12.55 -4.61
N GLU A 45 7.64 -13.75 -5.19
CA GLU A 45 7.25 -13.98 -6.60
C GLU A 45 5.80 -13.51 -6.86
N ILE A 46 4.87 -13.90 -5.98
CA ILE A 46 3.45 -13.53 -6.08
C ILE A 46 3.28 -12.01 -5.93
N ARG A 47 3.95 -11.41 -4.94
CA ARG A 47 3.90 -9.97 -4.68
C ARG A 47 4.44 -9.16 -5.86
N ARG A 48 5.59 -9.56 -6.44
CA ARG A 48 6.13 -8.90 -7.64
C ARG A 48 5.13 -8.94 -8.81
N LYS A 49 4.43 -10.07 -8.99
CA LYS A 49 3.41 -10.24 -10.04
C LYS A 49 2.09 -9.53 -9.76
N SER A 50 1.85 -9.06 -8.53
CA SER A 50 0.62 -8.34 -8.19
C SER A 50 0.73 -6.84 -8.42
N ILE A 51 1.93 -6.25 -8.39
CA ILE A 51 2.12 -4.80 -8.58
C ILE A 51 1.69 -4.39 -9.99
N VAL A 52 0.84 -3.36 -10.07
CA VAL A 52 0.21 -2.90 -11.32
C VAL A 52 0.71 -1.51 -11.66
N LEU A 53 1.20 -1.33 -12.89
CA LEU A 53 1.33 -0.01 -13.53
C LEU A 53 -0.02 0.35 -14.17
N THR A 54 -0.67 1.40 -13.69
CA THR A 54 -2.02 1.80 -14.11
C THR A 54 -2.01 2.76 -15.29
N GLN A 55 -1.16 3.78 -15.23
CA GLN A 55 -0.98 4.78 -16.29
C GLN A 55 0.46 5.29 -16.30
N GLY A 56 0.81 5.99 -17.38
CA GLY A 56 2.09 6.64 -17.55
C GLY A 56 3.23 5.65 -17.82
N LYS A 57 4.46 6.11 -17.58
CA LYS A 57 5.70 5.34 -17.78
C LYS A 57 6.63 5.60 -16.61
N LEU A 58 7.34 4.56 -16.17
CA LEU A 58 8.39 4.76 -15.17
C LEU A 58 9.50 5.66 -15.74
N PHE A 59 10.07 6.46 -14.85
CA PHE A 59 11.15 7.39 -15.13
C PHE A 59 12.29 7.19 -14.14
N PRO A 60 13.51 7.68 -14.44
CA PRO A 60 14.65 7.53 -13.54
C PRO A 60 14.37 8.15 -12.16
N VAL A 61 14.62 7.36 -11.12
CA VAL A 61 14.57 7.80 -9.71
C VAL A 61 15.98 7.80 -9.14
N GLY A 62 16.34 8.82 -8.37
CA GLY A 62 17.69 8.98 -7.82
C GLY A 62 17.76 9.97 -6.67
N LYS A 63 18.98 10.44 -6.34
CA LYS A 63 19.24 11.37 -5.23
C LYS A 63 18.48 12.70 -5.33
N ASN A 64 18.13 13.12 -6.55
CA ASN A 64 17.37 14.35 -6.83
C ASN A 64 15.85 14.10 -6.90
N THR A 65 15.39 12.88 -6.63
CA THR A 65 13.96 12.60 -6.46
C THR A 65 13.49 13.06 -5.08
N PHE A 66 12.31 13.65 -5.01
CA PHE A 66 11.68 13.99 -3.74
C PHE A 66 10.59 12.95 -3.40
N PHE A 67 10.63 12.42 -2.18
CA PHE A 67 9.66 11.42 -1.70
C PHE A 67 8.69 12.03 -0.69
N THR A 68 7.39 11.78 -0.86
CA THR A 68 6.39 12.27 0.11
C THR A 68 5.19 11.34 0.24
N GLY A 69 4.31 11.64 1.19
CA GLY A 69 3.11 10.87 1.49
C GLY A 69 2.94 10.63 2.99
N CYS A 70 1.77 10.10 3.34
CA CYS A 70 1.39 9.86 4.72
C CYS A 70 1.87 8.48 5.20
N PRO A 71 2.11 8.30 6.52
CA PRO A 71 2.29 6.95 7.06
C PRO A 71 1.02 6.12 6.84
N GLY A 72 1.20 4.80 6.70
CA GLY A 72 0.06 3.89 6.76
C GLY A 72 -0.65 4.05 8.11
N PHE A 73 -1.97 4.21 8.08
CA PHE A 73 -2.78 4.41 9.29
C PHE A 73 -3.86 3.34 9.39
N ARG A 74 -4.22 2.97 10.62
CA ARG A 74 -5.34 2.05 10.86
C ARG A 74 -6.65 2.72 10.48
N ALA A 75 -7.18 2.39 9.31
CA ALA A 75 -8.51 2.85 8.91
C ALA A 75 -9.64 2.08 9.62
N THR A 76 -9.40 0.83 10.07
CA THR A 76 -10.39 -0.03 10.75
C THR A 76 -9.75 -0.98 11.78
N LEU A 77 -10.59 -1.63 12.60
CA LEU A 77 -10.18 -2.69 13.53
C LEU A 77 -9.71 -3.99 12.82
N ALA A 78 -9.95 -4.14 11.51
CA ALA A 78 -9.52 -5.28 10.71
C ALA A 78 -8.05 -5.21 10.24
N SER A 79 -7.34 -4.13 10.56
CA SER A 79 -5.92 -3.97 10.23
C SER A 79 -5.03 -4.69 11.24
N SER A 80 -4.03 -5.42 10.73
CA SER A 80 -3.01 -6.11 11.53
C SER A 80 -2.23 -5.12 12.41
N VAL A 81 -1.98 -5.53 13.65
CA VAL A 81 -1.10 -4.80 14.58
C VAL A 81 0.32 -5.20 14.21
N ASP A 82 1.02 -4.38 13.43
CA ASP A 82 2.47 -4.49 13.35
C ASP A 82 3.10 -3.18 13.78
N ASP A 83 3.89 -3.26 14.84
CA ASP A 83 4.55 -2.16 15.56
C ASP A 83 5.79 -1.64 14.81
N ARG A 84 5.87 -1.94 13.51
CA ARG A 84 7.01 -1.68 12.62
C ARG A 84 6.57 -1.05 11.30
N THR A 85 5.62 -0.11 11.33
CA THR A 85 5.22 0.61 10.13
C THR A 85 6.37 1.49 9.64
N VAL A 86 7.18 0.93 8.74
CA VAL A 86 8.17 1.68 7.97
C VAL A 86 7.41 2.71 7.13
N ASN A 87 7.77 3.98 7.27
CA ASN A 87 7.18 5.04 6.46
C ASN A 87 7.76 4.99 5.05
N PHE A 88 6.89 4.94 4.03
CA PHE A 88 7.26 4.88 2.61
C PHE A 88 8.26 5.98 2.21
N ALA A 89 7.95 7.23 2.56
CA ALA A 89 8.71 8.38 2.09
C ALA A 89 10.11 8.38 2.69
N GLU A 90 10.23 8.11 4.00
CA GLU A 90 11.53 8.01 4.68
C GLU A 90 12.35 6.82 4.17
N TYR A 91 11.72 5.66 4.01
CA TYR A 91 12.40 4.43 3.60
C TYR A 91 13.01 4.58 2.20
N LEU A 92 12.22 5.03 1.23
CA LEU A 92 12.72 5.20 -0.13
C LEU A 92 13.70 6.38 -0.23
N ALA A 93 13.43 7.51 0.44
CA ALA A 93 14.39 8.62 0.47
C ALA A 93 15.76 8.14 0.97
N LYS A 94 15.79 7.36 2.06
CA LYS A 94 17.03 6.75 2.56
C LYS A 94 17.66 5.79 1.55
N GLY A 95 16.86 4.92 0.92
CA GLY A 95 17.33 3.93 -0.07
C GLY A 95 17.94 4.52 -1.34
N PHE A 96 17.57 5.77 -1.68
CA PHE A 96 18.07 6.51 -2.84
C PHE A 96 19.04 7.65 -2.47
N GLY A 97 19.34 7.86 -1.19
CA GLY A 97 20.14 9.00 -0.73
C GLY A 97 19.49 10.35 -1.10
N ALA A 98 18.17 10.37 -1.10
CA ALA A 98 17.34 11.45 -1.58
C ALA A 98 16.65 12.19 -0.43
N ARG A 99 15.88 13.23 -0.76
CA ARG A 99 15.12 14.01 0.23
C ARG A 99 13.70 13.48 0.34
N GLY A 100 13.15 13.50 1.53
CA GLY A 100 11.76 13.10 1.75
C GLY A 100 11.08 13.92 2.83
N LEU A 101 9.75 14.01 2.75
CA LEU A 101 8.92 14.71 3.72
C LEU A 101 7.63 13.93 3.96
N ILE A 102 7.40 13.54 5.21
CA ILE A 102 6.14 12.93 5.63
C ILE A 102 5.06 14.01 5.70
N THR A 103 3.87 13.65 5.25
CA THR A 103 2.64 14.43 5.42
C THR A 103 1.68 13.78 6.40
N SER A 104 0.70 14.53 6.89
CA SER A 104 -0.45 13.96 7.59
C SER A 104 -1.30 13.10 6.65
N LYS A 105 -2.22 12.29 7.21
CA LYS A 105 -3.15 11.46 6.43
C LYS A 105 -4.10 12.26 5.54
N ASP A 106 -4.31 13.54 5.85
CA ASP A 106 -5.21 14.46 5.17
C ASP A 106 -4.57 15.86 5.15
N PRO A 107 -3.54 16.07 4.32
CA PRO A 107 -2.76 17.31 4.34
C PRO A 107 -3.61 18.50 3.92
N ASP A 108 -3.54 19.56 4.71
CA ASP A 108 -4.21 20.82 4.41
C ASP A 108 -3.39 21.69 3.44
N GLY A 109 -3.91 22.87 3.09
CA GLY A 109 -3.23 23.79 2.17
C GLY A 109 -1.87 24.29 2.68
N ALA A 110 -1.69 24.43 4.00
CA ALA A 110 -0.42 24.87 4.57
C ALA A 110 0.63 23.75 4.49
N GLU A 111 0.24 22.51 4.79
CA GLU A 111 1.10 21.34 4.63
C GLU A 111 1.46 21.08 3.17
N ILE A 112 0.51 21.22 2.23
CA ILE A 112 0.78 21.13 0.80
C ILE A 112 1.78 22.22 0.38
N SER A 113 1.57 23.47 0.79
CA SER A 113 2.50 24.57 0.47
C SER A 113 3.92 24.30 0.99
N ARG A 114 4.04 23.72 2.19
CA ARG A 114 5.32 23.31 2.78
C ARG A 114 5.99 22.22 1.94
N VAL A 115 5.25 21.23 1.46
CA VAL A 115 5.79 20.19 0.55
C VAL A 115 6.31 20.83 -0.72
N LEU A 116 5.53 21.71 -1.35
CA LEU A 116 5.92 22.38 -2.60
C LEU A 116 7.16 23.27 -2.40
N SER A 117 7.26 23.99 -1.27
CA SER A 117 8.39 24.89 -1.01
C SER A 117 9.75 24.19 -0.92
N VAL A 118 9.77 22.88 -0.68
CA VAL A 118 11.01 22.09 -0.59
C VAL A 118 11.29 21.30 -1.88
N LEU A 119 10.53 21.49 -2.96
CA LEU A 119 10.77 20.82 -4.24
C LEU A 119 11.90 21.44 -5.06
N GLU A 120 12.46 22.57 -4.64
CA GLU A 120 13.57 23.21 -5.35
C GLU A 120 14.71 22.20 -5.60
N GLY A 121 15.16 22.13 -6.87
CA GLY A 121 16.19 21.20 -7.32
C GLY A 121 15.76 19.73 -7.43
N ALA A 122 14.49 19.40 -7.21
CA ALA A 122 13.99 18.05 -7.46
C ALA A 122 13.79 17.81 -8.97
N GLU A 123 14.26 16.67 -9.46
CA GLU A 123 14.10 16.27 -10.87
C GLU A 123 12.85 15.40 -11.08
N SER A 124 12.30 14.85 -10.00
CA SER A 124 11.07 14.07 -10.01
C SER A 124 10.48 13.96 -8.60
N VAL A 125 9.20 13.59 -8.51
CA VAL A 125 8.49 13.37 -7.26
C VAL A 125 7.89 11.97 -7.24
N VAL A 126 8.06 11.29 -6.11
CA VAL A 126 7.35 10.03 -5.81
C VAL A 126 6.49 10.27 -4.57
N VAL A 127 5.18 10.19 -4.74
CA VAL A 127 4.21 10.36 -3.65
C VAL A 127 3.47 9.06 -3.39
N SER A 128 3.34 8.68 -2.12
CA SER A 128 2.47 7.58 -1.72
C SER A 128 1.11 8.07 -1.27
N THR A 129 0.07 7.28 -1.58
CA THR A 129 -1.29 7.46 -1.05
C THR A 129 -1.70 6.24 -0.23
N TYR A 130 -2.58 6.47 0.74
CA TYR A 130 -3.17 5.42 1.56
C TYR A 130 -4.65 5.71 1.76
N ASN A 131 -5.49 5.11 0.91
CA ASN A 131 -6.92 5.40 0.82
C ASN A 131 -7.21 6.90 0.57
N GLY A 132 -6.47 7.53 -0.33
CA GLY A 132 -6.66 8.92 -0.76
C GLY A 132 -8.06 9.24 -1.28
N HIS A 133 -8.78 8.27 -1.87
CA HIS A 133 -10.20 8.41 -2.22
C HIS A 133 -11.11 8.70 -1.02
N LEU A 134 -10.64 8.43 0.22
CA LEU A 134 -11.33 8.78 1.47
C LEU A 134 -10.72 9.99 2.18
N GLN A 135 -9.60 10.54 1.69
CA GLN A 135 -8.85 11.64 2.32
C GLN A 135 -8.56 12.74 1.28
N PRO A 136 -9.42 13.77 1.18
CA PRO A 136 -9.35 14.78 0.12
C PRO A 136 -7.99 15.52 0.03
N GLY A 137 -7.29 15.70 1.14
CA GLY A 137 -5.97 16.33 1.19
C GLY A 137 -4.92 15.55 0.39
N GLN A 138 -4.95 14.22 0.39
CA GLN A 138 -4.00 13.41 -0.41
C GLN A 138 -4.21 13.65 -1.91
N ARG A 139 -5.48 13.72 -2.35
CA ARG A 139 -5.82 14.05 -3.73
C ARG A 139 -5.33 15.46 -4.10
N LYS A 140 -5.61 16.45 -3.27
CA LYS A 140 -5.14 17.84 -3.47
C LYS A 140 -3.62 17.94 -3.53
N LEU A 141 -2.91 17.16 -2.72
CA LEU A 141 -1.46 17.08 -2.78
C LEU A 141 -0.98 16.51 -4.13
N VAL A 142 -1.57 15.40 -4.59
CA VAL A 142 -1.24 14.80 -5.90
C VAL A 142 -1.51 15.79 -7.05
N GLU A 143 -2.65 16.48 -7.03
CA GLU A 143 -3.00 17.51 -8.01
C GLU A 143 -1.96 18.65 -8.01
N ALA A 144 -1.65 19.22 -6.84
CA ALA A 144 -0.68 20.31 -6.71
C ALA A 144 0.76 19.91 -7.11
N LEU A 145 1.15 18.66 -6.88
CA LEU A 145 2.41 18.09 -7.35
C LEU A 145 2.42 17.94 -8.88
N GLY A 146 1.30 17.56 -9.48
CA GLY A 146 1.14 17.43 -10.94
C GLY A 146 1.35 18.75 -11.67
N GLU A 147 0.95 19.86 -11.04
CA GLU A 147 1.11 21.23 -11.58
C GLU A 147 2.57 21.73 -11.61
N GLN A 148 3.51 21.05 -10.92
CA GLN A 148 4.91 21.48 -10.87
C GLN A 148 5.69 21.25 -12.17
N GLY A 149 5.12 20.48 -13.11
CA GLY A 149 5.74 20.23 -14.42
C GLY A 149 6.96 19.31 -14.40
N ILE A 150 7.27 18.68 -13.26
CA ILE A 150 8.29 17.63 -13.13
C ILE A 150 7.62 16.24 -13.10
N PRO A 151 8.33 15.16 -13.52
CA PRO A 151 7.79 13.80 -13.48
C PRO A 151 7.23 13.42 -12.11
N LEU A 152 5.99 12.94 -12.09
CA LEU A 152 5.27 12.55 -10.89
C LEU A 152 4.91 11.07 -10.93
N LEU A 153 5.28 10.33 -9.87
CA LEU A 153 4.86 8.96 -9.65
C LEU A 153 3.98 8.89 -8.40
N VAL A 154 2.77 8.37 -8.55
CA VAL A 154 1.82 8.13 -7.46
C VAL A 154 1.76 6.64 -7.16
N VAL A 155 2.00 6.27 -5.90
CA VAL A 155 2.00 4.87 -5.43
C VAL A 155 0.88 4.67 -4.41
N ALA A 156 -0.17 3.96 -4.81
CA ALA A 156 -1.26 3.59 -3.92
C ALA A 156 -0.86 2.36 -3.08
N LEU A 157 -0.70 2.56 -1.77
CA LEU A 157 -0.29 1.55 -0.79
C LEU A 157 -1.49 0.84 -0.13
N ARG A 158 -2.70 1.04 -0.64
CA ARG A 158 -3.89 0.34 -0.15
C ARG A 158 -4.91 0.14 -1.28
N ASN A 159 -6.04 0.83 -1.24
CA ASN A 159 -7.02 0.74 -2.30
C ASN A 159 -6.53 1.50 -3.55
N PRO A 160 -6.69 0.94 -4.76
CA PRO A 160 -6.14 1.54 -5.98
C PRO A 160 -7.00 2.70 -6.53
N TYR A 161 -8.16 2.99 -5.92
CA TYR A 161 -9.10 4.03 -6.40
C TYR A 161 -8.50 5.44 -6.37
N ASP A 162 -7.45 5.64 -5.59
CA ASP A 162 -6.67 6.88 -5.57
C ASP A 162 -6.02 7.19 -6.93
N LEU A 163 -5.92 6.17 -7.80
CA LEU A 163 -5.29 6.24 -9.12
C LEU A 163 -6.30 6.53 -10.25
N ALA A 164 -7.60 6.68 -9.95
CA ALA A 164 -8.64 6.85 -10.98
C ALA A 164 -8.56 8.21 -11.69
N ASP A 165 -8.32 9.28 -10.92
CA ASP A 165 -8.33 10.68 -11.39
C ASP A 165 -6.94 11.31 -11.31
N LEU A 166 -5.91 10.58 -11.76
CA LEU A 166 -4.55 11.11 -11.71
C LEU A 166 -4.33 12.24 -12.73
N PRO A 167 -3.44 13.21 -12.43
CA PRO A 167 -2.96 14.17 -13.42
C PRO A 167 -2.43 13.46 -14.67
N GLU A 168 -2.61 14.05 -15.86
CA GLU A 168 -2.23 13.43 -17.14
C GLU A 168 -0.72 13.13 -17.23
N ASN A 169 0.11 13.95 -16.58
CA ASN A 169 1.56 13.78 -16.50
C ASN A 169 2.02 12.79 -15.43
N ALA A 170 1.11 12.22 -14.64
CA ALA A 170 1.46 11.30 -13.55
C ALA A 170 1.56 9.85 -14.04
N THR A 171 2.51 9.12 -13.46
CA THR A 171 2.58 7.66 -13.53
C THR A 171 1.92 7.09 -12.27
N GLY A 172 1.14 6.01 -12.40
CA GLY A 172 0.39 5.44 -11.28
C GLY A 172 0.74 3.98 -11.02
N ILE A 173 1.07 3.64 -9.77
CA ILE A 173 1.33 2.25 -9.33
C ILE A 173 0.34 1.85 -8.23
N ALA A 174 -0.28 0.68 -8.37
CA ALA A 174 -0.95 0.01 -7.27
C ALA A 174 0.00 -1.02 -6.64
N ALA A 175 0.38 -0.77 -5.37
CA ALA A 175 1.29 -1.60 -4.59
C ALA A 175 0.58 -2.39 -3.46
N TRP A 176 -0.71 -2.10 -3.21
CA TRP A 176 -1.64 -2.86 -2.36
C TRP A 176 -1.43 -2.79 -0.85
N ASP A 177 -0.18 -2.69 -0.39
CA ASP A 177 0.17 -2.50 1.01
C ASP A 177 1.47 -1.70 1.18
N ASN A 178 1.84 -1.46 2.43
CA ASN A 178 3.05 -0.75 2.84
C ASN A 178 3.99 -1.64 3.67
N SER A 179 3.95 -2.96 3.50
CA SER A 179 4.87 -3.87 4.19
C SER A 179 6.31 -3.63 3.73
N LEU A 180 7.28 -4.01 4.55
CA LEU A 180 8.70 -3.86 4.21
C LEU A 180 9.03 -4.60 2.89
N GLU A 181 8.45 -5.77 2.68
CA GLU A 181 8.63 -6.60 1.48
C GLU A 181 8.12 -5.88 0.21
N THR A 182 7.03 -5.12 0.32
CA THR A 182 6.54 -4.26 -0.77
C THR A 182 7.49 -3.09 -1.01
N LEU A 183 7.96 -2.43 0.05
CA LEU A 183 8.89 -1.29 -0.09
C LEU A 183 10.24 -1.70 -0.68
N GLU A 184 10.74 -2.90 -0.37
CA GLU A 184 11.92 -3.51 -0.99
C GLU A 184 11.70 -3.71 -2.50
N LEU A 185 10.59 -4.33 -2.89
CA LEU A 185 10.22 -4.49 -4.31
C LEU A 185 10.09 -3.16 -5.04
N LEU A 186 9.49 -2.15 -4.41
CA LEU A 186 9.37 -0.81 -4.98
C LEU A 186 10.74 -0.15 -5.13
N THR A 187 11.67 -0.37 -4.21
CA THR A 187 13.05 0.14 -4.34
C THR A 187 13.71 -0.43 -5.59
N GLU A 188 13.65 -1.74 -5.78
CA GLU A 188 14.20 -2.43 -6.96
C GLU A 188 13.52 -1.98 -8.26
N LEU A 189 12.19 -1.81 -8.21
CA LEU A 189 11.39 -1.32 -9.33
C LEU A 189 11.85 0.08 -9.77
N LEU A 190 12.00 0.99 -8.81
CA LEU A 190 12.42 2.37 -9.06
C LEU A 190 13.89 2.49 -9.46
N ARG A 191 14.72 1.48 -9.15
CA ARG A 191 16.08 1.31 -9.71
C ARG A 191 16.08 0.75 -11.14
N GLY A 192 14.93 0.33 -11.65
CA GLY A 192 14.79 -0.26 -12.98
C GLY A 192 15.24 -1.72 -13.06
N GLU A 193 15.33 -2.42 -11.93
CA GLU A 193 15.75 -3.83 -11.87
C GLU A 193 14.68 -4.78 -12.43
N TRP A 194 13.42 -4.33 -12.49
CA TRP A 194 12.31 -5.06 -13.07
C TRP A 194 11.16 -4.13 -13.50
N GLN A 195 10.11 -4.69 -14.11
CA GLN A 195 8.93 -3.94 -14.59
C GLN A 195 7.62 -4.59 -14.08
N PRO A 196 6.57 -3.81 -13.77
CA PRO A 196 5.31 -4.35 -13.27
C PRO A 196 4.58 -5.16 -14.34
N GLU A 197 4.12 -6.35 -13.98
CA GLU A 197 3.38 -7.26 -14.86
C GLU A 197 1.93 -7.49 -14.40
N GLY A 198 1.57 -6.96 -13.22
CA GLY A 198 0.24 -7.11 -12.64
C GLY A 198 -0.83 -6.46 -13.51
N ARG A 199 -2.05 -7.00 -13.39
CA ARG A 199 -3.24 -6.47 -14.06
C ARG A 199 -4.26 -6.04 -13.02
N MET A 200 -4.88 -4.89 -13.23
CA MET A 200 -5.89 -4.38 -12.31
C MET A 200 -7.09 -5.35 -12.25
N PRO A 201 -7.46 -5.87 -11.06
CA PRO A 201 -8.57 -6.80 -10.89
C PRO A 201 -9.93 -6.10 -10.70
N VAL A 202 -9.95 -4.77 -10.66
CA VAL A 202 -11.14 -3.94 -10.41
C VAL A 202 -11.23 -2.80 -11.42
N GLY A 203 -12.44 -2.29 -11.66
CA GLY A 203 -12.60 -1.00 -12.32
C GLY A 203 -12.15 0.12 -11.39
N LEU A 204 -11.48 1.15 -11.93
CA LEU A 204 -11.13 2.36 -11.17
C LEU A 204 -12.22 3.45 -11.25
N THR A 205 -13.21 3.25 -12.13
CA THR A 205 -14.34 4.14 -12.42
C THR A 205 -15.66 3.52 -12.02
#